data_AF-A0A7L3ZGE9-F1
#
_entry.id   AF-A0A7L3ZGE9-F1
#
_cell.length_a   1.000
_cell.length_b   1.000
_cell.length_c   1.000
_cell.angle_alpha   90.00
_cell.angle_beta   90.00
_cell.angle_gamma   90.00
#
_symmetry.space_group_name_H-M   'P 1'
#
loop_
_entity.id
_entity.type
_entity.pdbx_description
1 polymer ?
#
loop_
_entity_poly.entity_id
_entity_poly.type
_entity_poly.pdbx_seq_one_letter_code
_entity_poly.pdbx_strand_id
1 'polypeptide(L)'
;SATMPGSLPVNAESCWPKDVGIVALEIYFPSQYVDQTELEKYDGVNAGKYTIGLGQSKMGFCSDREDVNSLCLTVVQKLMERNSLSYDCIGRLEVGTETIIDKSKSVKTVLMQLFEESDSWLFLMVISVCFLTGRYALVVAGDIAVYATGNARPTGGAGAVAMLVGPNAPLIFERGLRGTHMQHAYDFYKPDMVSEYPVVDGKLSIQCYLSALDRCYTVYRNKIHAQWQKEGTDRRFTLNDFGFMIFHSPYCKLVQKSVARLLLNDFLGDQNLETANGVFSGLEAFRDVKLEDTYFDRDVEKAFMKASAELFNRKTKASLLISNQNGNMYTPSVYGCLASLLAQYSPEQLTGQRISVFSYGSGFAATLYSIR
;
A
#
# COMPACT_ATOMS: atom_id res chain seq x y z
N SER A 1 33.02 15.41 -6.21
CA SER A 1 32.27 15.77 -5.00
C SER A 1 30.84 16.04 -5.39
N ALA A 2 30.03 14.98 -5.51
CA ALA A 2 28.60 15.09 -5.77
C ALA A 2 27.90 15.12 -4.41
N THR A 3 27.23 16.22 -4.10
CA THR A 3 26.38 16.34 -2.92
C THR A 3 25.22 15.35 -3.04
N MET A 4 25.00 14.53 -2.00
CA MET A 4 23.93 13.52 -2.02
C MET A 4 22.54 14.21 -2.03
N PRO A 5 21.57 13.74 -2.84
CA PRO A 5 20.24 14.35 -2.91
C PRO A 5 19.49 14.32 -1.57
N GLY A 6 19.41 15.44 -0.86
CA GLY A 6 18.63 15.55 0.38
C GLY A 6 19.36 15.23 1.68
N SER A 7 20.70 15.09 1.70
CA SER A 7 21.45 14.97 2.96
C SER A 7 21.44 16.27 3.78
N LEU A 8 21.37 16.17 5.12
CA LEU A 8 21.52 17.32 6.01
C LEU A 8 22.99 17.81 6.06
N PRO A 9 23.26 19.12 6.20
CA PRO A 9 24.61 19.62 6.43
C PRO A 9 25.17 19.13 7.78
N VAL A 10 26.49 18.92 7.83
CA VAL A 10 27.24 18.36 8.99
C VAL A 10 27.08 19.19 10.30
N ASN A 11 26.57 20.43 10.22
CA ASN A 11 26.37 21.33 11.37
C ASN A 11 24.87 21.57 11.73
N ALA A 12 23.95 20.68 11.38
CA ALA A 12 22.54 20.87 11.72
C ALA A 12 22.29 20.74 13.24
N GLU A 13 21.95 21.87 13.87
CA GLU A 13 21.36 21.91 15.23
C GLU A 13 20.17 20.96 15.35
N SER A 14 19.87 20.55 16.59
CA SER A 14 18.97 19.48 17.05
C SER A 14 17.47 19.58 16.67
N CYS A 15 17.14 19.92 15.42
CA CYS A 15 15.77 19.85 14.90
C CYS A 15 15.53 18.56 14.11
N TRP A 16 14.29 18.05 14.15
CA TRP A 16 13.89 16.93 13.31
C TRP A 16 14.10 17.28 11.82
N PRO A 17 14.67 16.39 10.99
CA PRO A 17 14.88 16.63 9.55
C PRO A 17 13.61 17.14 8.88
N LYS A 18 13.72 18.16 8.01
CA LYS A 18 12.59 18.68 7.24
C LYS A 18 12.18 17.69 6.14
N ASP A 19 10.88 17.65 5.86
CA ASP A 19 10.33 16.99 4.66
C ASP A 19 10.81 15.55 4.45
N VAL A 20 10.80 14.76 5.53
CA VAL A 20 11.15 13.35 5.49
C VAL A 20 10.11 12.57 4.68
N GLY A 21 10.59 11.81 3.70
CA GLY A 21 9.73 11.10 2.76
C GLY A 21 10.48 10.13 1.86
N ILE A 22 9.79 9.64 0.83
CA ILE A 22 10.35 8.73 -0.17
C ILE A 22 11.11 9.57 -1.21
N VAL A 23 12.42 9.35 -1.31
CA VAL A 23 13.33 10.02 -2.24
C VAL A 23 13.41 9.27 -3.57
N ALA A 24 13.50 7.94 -3.50
CA ALA A 24 13.54 7.07 -4.67
C ALA A 24 12.73 5.80 -4.39
N LEU A 25 12.13 5.23 -5.44
CA LEU A 25 11.35 4.01 -5.38
C LEU A 25 11.72 3.14 -6.58
N GLU A 26 12.07 1.88 -6.31
CA GLU A 26 12.34 0.87 -7.33
C GLU A 26 11.40 -0.32 -7.12
N ILE A 27 10.94 -0.92 -8.21
CA ILE A 27 10.06 -2.09 -8.18
C ILE A 27 10.66 -3.22 -9.02
N TYR A 28 10.48 -4.45 -8.54
CA TYR A 28 10.78 -5.67 -9.24
C TYR A 28 9.57 -6.62 -9.19
N PHE A 29 9.32 -7.30 -10.30
CA PHE A 29 8.38 -8.41 -10.39
C PHE A 29 8.93 -9.45 -11.38
N PRO A 30 8.56 -10.74 -11.25
CA PRO A 30 9.05 -11.79 -12.13
C PRO A 30 8.72 -11.55 -13.61
N SER A 31 9.52 -12.13 -14.50
CA SER A 31 9.40 -11.91 -15.96
C SER A 31 8.28 -12.69 -16.64
N GLN A 32 7.61 -13.59 -15.91
CA GLN A 32 6.58 -14.48 -16.43
C GLN A 32 5.26 -14.32 -15.65
N TYR A 33 4.16 -14.52 -16.36
CA TYR A 33 2.81 -14.40 -15.81
C TYR A 33 1.89 -15.46 -16.41
N VAL A 34 0.80 -15.75 -15.71
CA VAL A 34 -0.35 -16.46 -16.25
C VAL A 34 -1.47 -15.47 -16.58
N ASP A 35 -2.06 -15.60 -17.76
CA ASP A 35 -3.19 -14.79 -18.20
C ASP A 35 -4.48 -15.25 -17.49
N GLN A 36 -5.24 -14.33 -16.92
CA GLN A 36 -6.42 -14.66 -16.12
C GLN A 36 -7.57 -15.19 -16.98
N THR A 37 -7.69 -14.81 -18.26
CA THR A 37 -8.67 -15.41 -19.18
C THR A 37 -8.32 -16.86 -19.48
N GLU A 38 -7.04 -17.18 -19.64
CA GLU A 38 -6.60 -18.57 -19.81
C GLU A 38 -6.76 -19.38 -18.51
N LEU A 39 -6.51 -18.77 -17.35
CA LEU A 39 -6.73 -19.41 -16.05
C LEU A 39 -8.23 -19.67 -15.79
N GLU A 40 -9.14 -18.79 -16.22
CA GLU A 40 -10.60 -19.03 -16.17
C GLU A 40 -10.97 -20.30 -16.94
N LYS A 41 -10.41 -20.49 -18.15
CA LYS A 41 -10.64 -21.69 -18.97
C LYS A 41 -10.07 -22.93 -18.31
N TYR A 42 -8.85 -22.84 -17.79
CA TYR A 42 -8.16 -23.96 -17.12
C TYR A 42 -8.93 -24.44 -15.87
N ASP A 43 -9.41 -23.51 -15.05
CA ASP A 43 -10.18 -23.83 -13.84
C ASP A 43 -11.64 -24.22 -14.13
N GLY A 44 -12.10 -24.14 -15.39
CA GLY A 44 -13.47 -24.47 -15.77
C GLY A 44 -14.52 -23.52 -15.19
N VAL A 45 -14.17 -22.25 -14.99
CA VAL A 45 -15.08 -21.23 -14.44
C VAL A 45 -15.68 -20.35 -15.53
N ASN A 46 -16.79 -19.66 -15.21
CA ASN A 46 -17.42 -18.73 -16.16
C ASN A 46 -16.47 -17.61 -16.56
N ALA A 47 -16.49 -17.25 -17.85
CA ALA A 47 -15.77 -16.10 -18.38
C ALA A 47 -16.11 -14.83 -17.58
N GLY A 48 -15.09 -14.06 -17.22
CA GLY A 48 -15.25 -12.85 -16.41
C GLY A 48 -15.14 -13.07 -14.90
N LYS A 49 -15.10 -14.31 -14.39
CA LYS A 49 -14.99 -14.55 -12.94
C LYS A 49 -13.75 -13.89 -12.34
N TYR A 50 -12.60 -13.96 -13.01
CA TYR A 50 -11.34 -13.38 -12.55
C TYR A 50 -11.13 -12.00 -13.18
N THR A 51 -11.37 -11.87 -14.48
CA THR A 51 -11.11 -10.63 -15.22
C THR A 51 -12.06 -9.48 -14.86
N ILE A 52 -13.31 -9.77 -14.51
CA ILE A 52 -14.32 -8.76 -14.12
C ILE A 52 -14.64 -8.86 -12.63
N GLY A 53 -14.83 -10.09 -12.13
CA GLY A 53 -15.19 -10.37 -10.74
C GLY A 53 -14.09 -9.95 -9.77
N LEU A 54 -12.84 -10.36 -10.03
CA LEU A 54 -11.67 -9.90 -9.27
C LEU A 54 -11.06 -8.63 -9.85
N GLY A 55 -11.27 -8.37 -11.15
CA GLY A 55 -10.64 -7.25 -11.85
C GLY A 55 -9.16 -7.50 -12.16
N GLN A 56 -8.76 -8.77 -12.31
CA GLN A 56 -7.37 -9.18 -12.54
C GLN A 56 -7.17 -9.59 -14.00
N SER A 57 -6.12 -9.09 -14.65
CA SER A 57 -5.80 -9.46 -16.04
C SER A 57 -4.68 -10.48 -16.13
N LYS A 58 -3.63 -10.32 -15.33
CA LYS A 58 -2.47 -11.22 -15.30
C LYS A 58 -2.02 -11.44 -13.86
N MET A 59 -1.35 -12.56 -13.61
CA MET A 59 -0.77 -12.91 -12.32
C MET A 59 0.70 -13.31 -12.53
N GLY A 60 1.62 -12.50 -12.03
CA GLY A 60 3.05 -12.81 -12.06
C GLY A 60 3.40 -13.88 -11.03
N PHE A 61 4.36 -14.73 -11.34
CA PHE A 61 4.78 -15.80 -10.43
C PHE A 61 6.28 -16.09 -10.57
N CYS A 62 6.88 -16.56 -9.47
CA CYS A 62 8.27 -17.02 -9.45
C CYS A 62 8.37 -18.48 -9.90
N SER A 63 9.45 -18.84 -10.60
CA SER A 63 9.86 -20.24 -10.74
C SER A 63 10.77 -20.64 -9.57
N ASP A 64 11.32 -21.85 -9.63
CA ASP A 64 12.40 -22.35 -8.76
C ASP A 64 13.70 -21.52 -8.76
N ARG A 65 13.80 -20.47 -9.60
CA ARG A 65 14.97 -19.58 -9.70
C ARG A 65 14.86 -18.33 -8.84
N GLU A 66 13.67 -18.02 -8.31
CA GLU A 66 13.42 -16.78 -7.58
C GLU A 66 12.76 -17.07 -6.23
N ASP A 67 13.43 -16.68 -5.14
CA ASP A 67 12.90 -16.66 -3.77
C ASP A 67 12.84 -15.22 -3.23
N VAL A 68 12.26 -15.02 -2.04
CA VAL A 68 12.15 -13.70 -1.40
C VAL A 68 13.51 -12.99 -1.23
N ASN A 69 14.60 -13.74 -0.99
CA ASN A 69 15.93 -13.16 -0.86
C ASN A 69 16.38 -12.57 -2.21
N SER A 70 16.27 -13.34 -3.29
CA SER A 70 16.64 -12.93 -4.64
C SER A 70 15.79 -11.74 -5.14
N LEU A 71 14.49 -11.71 -4.83
CA LEU A 71 13.62 -10.57 -5.13
C LEU A 71 14.14 -9.31 -4.43
N CYS A 72 14.48 -9.41 -3.13
CA CYS A 72 14.95 -8.30 -2.33
C CYS A 72 16.36 -7.83 -2.75
N LEU A 73 17.29 -8.76 -3.02
CA LEU A 73 18.62 -8.45 -3.55
C LEU A 73 18.53 -7.69 -4.87
N THR A 74 17.68 -8.18 -5.79
CA THR A 74 17.50 -7.60 -7.12
C THR A 74 16.98 -6.17 -7.05
N VAL A 75 15.92 -5.92 -6.27
CA VAL A 75 15.32 -4.58 -6.20
C VAL A 75 16.23 -3.58 -5.47
N VAL A 76 16.98 -4.02 -4.46
CA VAL A 76 17.96 -3.16 -3.77
C VAL A 76 19.09 -2.78 -4.70
N GLN A 77 19.73 -3.77 -5.35
CA GLN A 77 20.84 -3.50 -6.27
C GLN A 77 20.41 -2.56 -7.40
N LYS A 78 19.24 -2.80 -8.02
CA LYS A 78 18.69 -1.92 -9.06
C LYS A 78 18.47 -0.49 -8.57
N LEU A 79 17.93 -0.31 -7.36
CA LEU A 79 17.73 1.03 -6.79
C LEU A 79 19.07 1.75 -6.62
N MET A 80 20.08 1.06 -6.07
CA MET A 80 21.40 1.65 -5.81
C MET A 80 22.09 2.04 -7.12
N GLU A 81 22.11 1.14 -8.11
CA GLU A 81 22.72 1.36 -9.43
C GLU A 81 22.02 2.49 -10.20
N ARG A 82 20.68 2.47 -10.26
CA ARG A 82 19.89 3.46 -11.00
C ARG A 82 20.08 4.88 -10.47
N ASN A 83 20.28 5.02 -9.17
CA ASN A 83 20.46 6.30 -8.50
C ASN A 83 21.94 6.64 -8.26
N SER A 84 22.87 5.83 -8.77
CA SER A 84 24.32 6.02 -8.59
C SER A 84 24.73 6.22 -7.12
N LEU A 85 24.15 5.42 -6.22
CA LEU A 85 24.36 5.54 -4.77
C LEU A 85 25.51 4.65 -4.31
N SER A 86 26.35 5.16 -3.40
CA SER A 86 27.28 4.32 -2.64
C SER A 86 26.52 3.55 -1.56
N TYR A 87 26.86 2.29 -1.33
CA TYR A 87 26.32 1.50 -0.22
C TYR A 87 26.60 2.14 1.16
N ASP A 88 27.65 2.97 1.29
CA ASP A 88 27.95 3.72 2.52
C ASP A 88 26.92 4.79 2.88
N CYS A 89 26.09 5.23 1.93
CA CYS A 89 25.08 6.24 2.20
C CYS A 89 23.86 5.71 2.95
N ILE A 90 23.78 4.40 3.19
CA ILE A 90 22.65 3.76 3.88
C ILE A 90 22.99 3.57 5.36
N GLY A 91 22.19 4.19 6.23
CA GLY A 91 22.34 4.11 7.69
C GLY A 91 21.37 3.16 8.38
N ARG A 92 20.32 2.74 7.67
CA ARG A 92 19.35 1.75 8.14
C ARG A 92 18.78 0.99 6.96
N LEU A 93 18.61 -0.32 7.14
CA LEU A 93 18.01 -1.22 6.18
C LEU A 93 17.00 -2.09 6.91
N GLU A 94 15.75 -2.09 6.46
CA GLU A 94 14.69 -2.95 7.00
C GLU A 94 13.91 -3.64 5.89
N VAL A 95 13.50 -4.88 6.17
CA VAL A 95 12.72 -5.71 5.24
C VAL A 95 11.37 -6.05 5.87
N GLY A 96 10.28 -5.72 5.18
CA GLY A 96 8.94 -6.23 5.45
C GLY A 96 8.62 -7.40 4.51
N THR A 97 8.21 -8.52 5.05
CA THR A 97 7.81 -9.71 4.27
C THR A 97 6.96 -10.63 5.13
N GLU A 98 6.08 -11.39 4.50
CA GLU A 98 5.37 -12.53 5.08
C GLU A 98 5.71 -13.87 4.37
N THR A 99 6.75 -13.85 3.53
CA THR A 99 7.31 -15.02 2.83
C THR A 99 8.51 -15.54 3.61
N ILE A 100 8.24 -16.46 4.55
CA ILE A 100 9.24 -16.93 5.52
C ILE A 100 9.87 -18.24 5.03
N ILE A 101 11.16 -18.19 4.70
CA ILE A 101 11.98 -19.37 4.35
C ILE A 101 12.96 -19.78 5.45
N ASP A 102 13.20 -18.90 6.44
CA ASP A 102 13.97 -19.19 7.65
C ASP A 102 13.29 -18.51 8.85
N LYS A 103 13.14 -19.23 9.97
CA LYS A 103 12.42 -18.76 11.17
C LYS A 103 13.25 -17.89 12.11
N SER A 104 14.55 -17.75 11.83
CA SER A 104 15.51 -17.03 12.68
C SER A 104 16.34 -16.05 11.88
N LYS A 105 16.92 -16.48 10.76
CA LYS A 105 17.76 -15.66 9.88
C LYS A 105 16.89 -14.74 9.04
N SER A 106 16.98 -13.44 9.28
CA SER A 106 16.21 -12.44 8.51
C SER A 106 16.76 -12.23 7.11
N VAL A 107 15.88 -11.91 6.15
CA VAL A 107 16.22 -11.47 4.78
C VAL A 107 17.21 -10.30 4.82
N LYS A 108 17.06 -9.38 5.79
CA LYS A 108 18.00 -8.27 6.03
C LYS A 108 19.45 -8.75 6.14
N THR A 109 19.71 -9.88 6.82
CA THR A 109 21.08 -10.40 6.94
C THR A 109 21.61 -11.00 5.63
N VAL A 110 20.74 -11.44 4.73
CA VAL A 110 21.11 -11.90 3.38
C VAL A 110 21.46 -10.70 2.50
N LEU A 111 20.70 -9.61 2.61
CA LEU A 111 20.98 -8.35 1.89
C LEU A 111 22.33 -7.73 2.24
N MET A 112 22.89 -8.05 3.41
CA MET A 112 24.21 -7.56 3.81
C MET A 112 25.33 -7.95 2.85
N GLN A 113 25.17 -9.00 2.04
CA GLN A 113 26.11 -9.37 0.96
C GLN A 113 26.38 -8.20 0.01
N LEU A 114 25.38 -7.33 -0.26
CA LEU A 114 25.54 -6.15 -1.11
C LEU A 114 26.36 -5.04 -0.44
N PHE A 115 26.57 -5.11 0.88
CA PHE A 115 27.20 -4.09 1.70
C PHE A 115 28.53 -4.57 2.32
N GLU A 116 29.01 -5.79 2.02
CA GLU A 116 30.19 -6.37 2.67
C GLU A 116 31.47 -5.57 2.44
N GLU A 117 31.61 -4.95 1.27
CA GLU A 117 32.77 -4.10 0.93
C GLU A 117 32.63 -2.67 1.49
N SER A 118 31.50 -2.31 2.09
CA SER A 118 31.25 -0.99 2.66
C SER A 118 31.70 -0.93 4.13
N ASP A 119 32.31 0.18 4.55
CA ASP A 119 32.80 0.38 5.93
C ASP A 119 31.67 0.66 6.94
N SER A 120 30.41 0.58 6.49
CA SER A 120 29.23 1.04 7.22
C SER A 120 28.66 -0.02 8.16
N TRP A 121 29.34 -0.30 9.28
CA TRP A 121 28.92 -1.32 10.27
C TRP A 121 27.65 -1.00 11.07
N LEU A 122 26.96 0.10 10.80
CA LEU A 122 25.96 0.69 11.70
C LEU A 122 24.52 0.63 11.16
N PHE A 123 24.02 -0.57 10.83
CA PHE A 123 22.66 -0.80 10.30
C PHE A 123 21.55 -0.96 11.37
N LEU A 124 21.85 -0.68 12.64
CA LEU A 124 20.93 -0.84 13.78
C LEU A 124 20.39 0.49 14.31
N MET A 125 20.74 1.63 13.69
CA MET A 125 20.29 2.94 14.15
C MET A 125 18.78 3.13 13.94
N VAL A 126 18.09 3.73 14.92
CA VAL A 126 16.71 4.22 14.76
C VAL A 126 16.65 5.23 13.61
N ILE A 127 15.57 5.24 12.81
CA ILE A 127 15.41 6.10 11.62
C ILE A 127 15.84 7.55 11.89
N SER A 128 15.39 8.13 13.01
CA SER A 128 15.70 9.51 13.37
C SER A 128 17.20 9.76 13.49
N VAL A 129 17.95 8.79 14.01
CA VAL A 129 19.41 8.88 14.19
C VAL A 129 20.14 8.71 12.85
N CYS A 130 19.59 7.92 11.92
CA CYS A 130 20.16 7.78 10.57
C CYS A 130 20.22 9.13 9.85
N PHE A 131 19.12 9.88 9.89
CA PHE A 131 19.06 11.20 9.28
C PHE A 131 19.97 12.21 9.96
N LEU A 132 20.14 12.12 11.29
CA LEU A 132 21.10 12.94 12.02
C LEU A 132 22.56 12.64 11.64
N THR A 133 22.85 11.42 11.16
CA THR A 133 24.16 11.07 10.58
C THR A 133 24.29 11.38 9.08
N GLY A 134 23.29 12.02 8.46
CA GLY A 134 23.29 12.37 7.04
C GLY A 134 23.07 11.19 6.08
N ARG A 135 22.71 10.00 6.58
CA ARG A 135 22.50 8.77 5.80
C ARG A 135 21.01 8.49 5.58
N TYR A 136 20.69 7.76 4.51
CA TYR A 136 19.33 7.34 4.19
C TYR A 136 18.89 6.13 5.02
N ALA A 137 17.57 5.95 5.11
CA ALA A 137 16.98 4.66 5.44
C ALA A 137 16.53 3.97 4.15
N LEU A 138 16.82 2.68 4.00
CA LEU A 138 16.37 1.84 2.90
C LEU A 138 15.32 0.87 3.42
N VAL A 139 14.11 0.96 2.88
CA VAL A 139 12.99 0.06 3.22
C VAL A 139 12.76 -0.87 2.05
N VAL A 140 12.70 -2.16 2.31
CA VAL A 140 12.42 -3.20 1.31
C VAL A 140 11.16 -3.93 1.70
N ALA A 141 10.23 -4.11 0.76
CA ALA A 141 9.05 -4.95 0.93
C ALA A 141 9.08 -6.00 -0.19
N GLY A 142 8.94 -7.29 0.12
CA GLY A 142 9.08 -8.35 -0.86
C GLY A 142 8.32 -9.61 -0.47
N ASP A 143 7.58 -10.20 -1.42
CA ASP A 143 6.78 -11.38 -1.15
C ASP A 143 6.49 -12.24 -2.39
N ILE A 144 6.18 -13.51 -2.12
CA ILE A 144 5.65 -14.48 -3.07
C ILE A 144 4.28 -14.93 -2.53
N ALA A 145 3.21 -14.41 -3.12
CA ALA A 145 1.84 -14.70 -2.71
C ALA A 145 1.28 -15.90 -3.47
N VAL A 146 1.35 -17.07 -2.81
CA VAL A 146 0.88 -18.35 -3.36
C VAL A 146 -0.23 -18.94 -2.51
N TYR A 147 -1.18 -19.59 -3.18
CA TYR A 147 -2.35 -20.21 -2.55
C TYR A 147 -2.58 -21.62 -3.07
N ALA A 148 -3.18 -22.45 -2.22
CA ALA A 148 -3.67 -23.77 -2.60
C ALA A 148 -4.68 -23.68 -3.75
N THR A 149 -4.92 -24.81 -4.43
CA THR A 149 -5.93 -24.89 -5.50
C THR A 149 -7.29 -24.44 -4.98
N GLY A 150 -7.95 -23.53 -5.69
CA GLY A 150 -9.26 -23.00 -5.30
C GLY A 150 -9.41 -21.53 -5.64
N ASN A 151 -10.47 -20.90 -5.12
CA ASN A 151 -10.88 -19.54 -5.50
C ASN A 151 -9.88 -18.44 -5.10
N ALA A 152 -8.90 -18.72 -4.23
CA ALA A 152 -7.86 -17.77 -3.83
C ALA A 152 -6.60 -17.83 -4.71
N ARG A 153 -6.38 -18.92 -5.46
CA ARG A 153 -5.22 -19.03 -6.37
C ARG A 153 -5.13 -17.88 -7.39
N PRO A 154 -6.22 -17.43 -8.03
CA PRO A 154 -6.17 -16.33 -8.99
C PRO A 154 -5.83 -14.95 -8.38
N THR A 155 -5.77 -14.83 -7.05
CA THR A 155 -5.39 -13.60 -6.34
C THR A 155 -3.95 -13.61 -5.86
N GLY A 156 -3.12 -14.58 -6.29
CA GLY A 156 -1.69 -14.59 -6.03
C GLY A 156 -0.93 -13.49 -6.78
N GLY A 157 0.39 -13.53 -6.69
CA GLY A 157 1.30 -12.59 -7.32
C GLY A 157 2.68 -12.65 -6.67
N ALA A 158 3.65 -11.93 -7.22
CA ALA A 158 4.99 -11.85 -6.62
C ALA A 158 5.68 -10.53 -7.00
N GLY A 159 6.53 -10.02 -6.10
CA GLY A 159 7.33 -8.85 -6.39
C GLY A 159 8.01 -8.28 -5.16
N ALA A 160 8.84 -7.27 -5.38
CA ALA A 160 9.50 -6.50 -4.34
C ALA A 160 9.58 -5.01 -4.69
N VAL A 161 9.57 -4.16 -3.68
CA VAL A 161 9.75 -2.72 -3.77
C VAL A 161 10.86 -2.30 -2.80
N ALA A 162 11.81 -1.50 -3.28
CA ALA A 162 12.77 -0.79 -2.44
C ALA A 162 12.44 0.70 -2.44
N MET A 163 12.48 1.33 -1.27
CA MET A 163 12.25 2.75 -1.09
C MET A 163 13.41 3.36 -0.32
N LEU A 164 14.03 4.38 -0.91
CA LEU A 164 15.00 5.23 -0.24
C LEU A 164 14.24 6.33 0.50
N VAL A 165 14.44 6.44 1.81
CA VAL A 165 13.79 7.42 2.68
C VAL A 165 14.83 8.40 3.18
N GLY A 166 14.54 9.69 3.08
CA GLY A 166 15.44 10.77 3.47
C GLY A 166 14.73 12.12 3.67
N PRO A 167 15.46 13.15 4.12
CA PRO A 167 14.97 14.53 4.19
C PRO A 167 14.76 15.14 2.79
N ASN A 168 14.00 16.23 2.72
CA ASN A 168 13.76 16.99 1.48
C ASN A 168 13.24 16.12 0.33
N ALA A 169 12.40 15.14 0.66
CA ALA A 169 11.87 14.20 -0.30
C ALA A 169 10.79 14.83 -1.19
N PRO A 170 10.62 14.37 -2.44
CA PRO A 170 9.50 14.75 -3.31
C PRO A 170 8.16 14.16 -2.86
N LEU A 171 8.17 13.11 -2.04
CA LEU A 171 7.00 12.41 -1.51
C LEU A 171 7.06 12.41 0.02
N ILE A 172 6.55 13.47 0.63
CA ILE A 172 6.74 13.79 2.05
C ILE A 172 5.67 13.10 2.90
N PHE A 173 6.07 12.40 3.96
CA PHE A 173 5.09 11.88 4.93
C PHE A 173 4.46 13.02 5.73
N GLU A 174 3.13 13.13 5.72
CA GLU A 174 2.46 14.15 6.52
C GLU A 174 2.51 13.79 8.01
N ARG A 175 3.15 14.67 8.79
CA ARG A 175 3.49 14.40 10.18
C ARG A 175 2.23 14.36 11.05
N GLY A 176 2.17 13.35 11.92
CA GLY A 176 1.05 13.15 12.83
C GLY A 176 -0.21 12.56 12.18
N LEU A 177 -0.27 12.41 10.86
CA LEU A 177 -1.45 11.91 10.14
C LEU A 177 -1.38 10.40 9.85
N ARG A 178 -1.41 9.61 10.92
CA ARG A 178 -1.46 8.13 10.85
C ARG A 178 -2.69 7.60 11.59
N GLY A 179 -3.69 7.12 10.86
CA GLY A 179 -4.86 6.45 11.39
C GLY A 179 -4.63 4.94 11.48
N THR A 180 -4.18 4.45 12.62
CA THR A 180 -3.83 3.02 12.82
C THR A 180 -4.94 2.28 13.57
N HIS A 181 -5.19 1.04 13.16
CA HIS A 181 -6.04 0.09 13.87
C HIS A 181 -5.40 -1.29 13.86
N MET A 182 -5.39 -1.94 15.01
CA MET A 182 -4.96 -3.33 15.16
C MET A 182 -6.01 -4.05 15.99
N GLN A 183 -6.28 -5.30 15.65
CA GLN A 183 -7.21 -6.15 16.37
C GLN A 183 -6.81 -7.60 16.13
N HIS A 184 -6.97 -8.46 17.13
CA HIS A 184 -6.80 -9.90 16.94
C HIS A 184 -7.90 -10.48 16.04
N ALA A 185 -7.52 -11.17 14.96
CA ALA A 185 -8.40 -11.86 14.02
C ALA A 185 -7.69 -13.09 13.40
N TYR A 186 -8.49 -14.05 12.94
CA TYR A 186 -8.04 -15.23 12.18
C TYR A 186 -8.63 -15.23 10.77
N ASP A 187 -8.56 -14.09 10.10
CA ASP A 187 -9.11 -13.90 8.76
C ASP A 187 -8.21 -14.47 7.66
N PHE A 188 -6.89 -14.36 7.84
CA PHE A 188 -5.85 -15.01 7.05
C PHE A 188 -4.60 -15.19 7.91
N TYR A 189 -4.02 -16.39 7.92
CA TYR A 189 -2.84 -16.72 8.72
C TYR A 189 -2.12 -17.96 8.17
N LYS A 190 -0.84 -18.16 8.51
CA LYS A 190 0.00 -19.28 8.05
C LYS A 190 0.41 -20.17 9.24
N PRO A 191 -0.48 -21.05 9.74
CA PRO A 191 -0.18 -21.89 10.91
C PRO A 191 0.63 -23.14 10.56
N ASP A 192 0.53 -23.62 9.32
CA ASP A 192 1.22 -24.82 8.84
C ASP A 192 2.63 -24.45 8.35
N MET A 193 3.63 -24.90 9.10
CA MET A 193 5.04 -24.58 8.85
C MET A 193 5.65 -25.40 7.71
N VAL A 194 4.95 -26.41 7.20
CA VAL A 194 5.41 -27.27 6.10
C VAL A 194 4.85 -26.82 4.75
N SER A 195 3.82 -25.96 4.78
CA SER A 195 3.13 -25.46 3.60
C SER A 195 3.37 -23.95 3.41
N GLU A 196 3.56 -23.53 2.17
CA GLU A 196 3.58 -22.09 1.83
C GLU A 196 2.17 -21.47 1.84
N TYR A 197 1.13 -22.31 1.78
CA TYR A 197 -0.25 -21.85 1.62
C TYR A 197 -0.87 -21.38 2.94
N PRO A 198 -1.53 -20.22 2.93
CA PRO A 198 -2.24 -19.70 4.10
C PRO A 198 -3.56 -20.44 4.33
N VAL A 199 -4.03 -20.44 5.59
CA VAL A 199 -5.42 -20.66 5.95
C VAL A 199 -6.16 -19.34 5.79
N VAL A 200 -7.24 -19.32 5.01
CA VAL A 200 -7.97 -18.10 4.64
C VAL A 200 -9.46 -18.28 4.81
N ASP A 201 -10.08 -17.43 5.62
CA ASP A 201 -11.52 -17.20 5.57
C ASP A 201 -11.78 -15.99 4.64
N GLY A 202 -12.14 -16.29 3.39
CA GLY A 202 -12.33 -15.28 2.35
C GLY A 202 -13.43 -14.25 2.67
N LYS A 203 -14.46 -14.64 3.45
CA LYS A 203 -15.51 -13.71 3.85
C LYS A 203 -15.00 -12.85 5.01
N LEU A 204 -14.43 -13.47 6.04
CA LEU A 204 -13.92 -12.74 7.19
C LEU A 204 -12.80 -11.76 6.81
N SER A 205 -11.90 -12.12 5.89
CA SER A 205 -10.83 -11.23 5.42
C SER A 205 -11.35 -9.97 4.73
N ILE A 206 -12.40 -10.07 3.91
CA ILE A 206 -13.05 -8.88 3.33
C ILE A 206 -13.68 -8.02 4.43
N GLN A 207 -14.35 -8.64 5.41
CA GLN A 207 -14.95 -7.92 6.53
C GLN A 207 -13.89 -7.18 7.37
N CYS A 208 -12.80 -7.87 7.74
CA CYS A 208 -11.69 -7.30 8.50
C CYS A 208 -10.97 -6.19 7.73
N TYR A 209 -10.80 -6.33 6.42
CA TYR A 209 -10.23 -5.28 5.58
C TYR A 209 -11.09 -4.01 5.61
N LEU A 210 -12.41 -4.14 5.39
CA LEU A 210 -13.32 -3.00 5.32
C LEU A 210 -13.56 -2.36 6.70
N SER A 211 -13.65 -3.15 7.76
CA SER A 211 -13.77 -2.63 9.13
C SER A 211 -12.50 -1.90 9.57
N ALA A 212 -11.33 -2.42 9.19
CA ALA A 212 -10.06 -1.74 9.40
C ALA A 212 -9.99 -0.41 8.63
N LEU A 213 -10.47 -0.38 7.39
CA LEU A 213 -10.56 0.84 6.59
C LEU A 213 -11.43 1.91 7.26
N ASP A 214 -12.62 1.53 7.73
CA ASP A 214 -13.54 2.45 8.43
C ASP A 214 -12.87 3.07 9.67
N ARG A 215 -12.20 2.22 10.48
CA ARG A 215 -11.54 2.68 11.70
C ARG A 215 -10.33 3.54 11.40
N CYS A 216 -9.46 3.12 10.48
CA CYS A 216 -8.29 3.88 10.06
C CYS A 216 -8.66 5.24 9.48
N TYR A 217 -9.68 5.30 8.63
CA TYR A 217 -10.18 6.54 8.05
C TYR A 217 -10.76 7.47 9.11
N THR A 218 -11.55 6.95 10.05
CA THR A 218 -12.07 7.74 11.18
C THR A 218 -10.95 8.34 12.03
N VAL A 219 -9.94 7.55 12.40
CA VAL A 219 -8.79 8.06 13.19
C VAL A 219 -8.01 9.11 12.38
N TYR A 220 -7.79 8.87 11.09
CA TYR A 220 -7.10 9.84 10.22
C TYR A 220 -7.87 11.17 10.14
N ARG A 221 -9.19 11.13 9.89
CA ARG A 221 -10.06 12.32 9.84
C ARG A 221 -10.00 13.12 11.14
N ASN A 222 -10.04 12.45 12.29
CA ASN A 222 -9.95 13.12 13.59
C ASN A 222 -8.59 13.82 13.77
N LYS A 223 -7.49 13.19 13.33
CA LYS A 223 -6.15 13.76 13.46
C LYS A 223 -5.95 14.99 12.57
N ILE A 224 -6.39 14.93 11.32
CA ILE A 224 -6.25 16.08 10.42
C ILE A 224 -7.19 17.22 10.79
N HIS A 225 -8.40 16.91 11.25
CA HIS A 225 -9.31 17.93 11.77
C HIS A 225 -8.71 18.65 12.99
N ALA A 226 -8.12 17.92 13.93
CA ALA A 226 -7.42 18.53 15.07
C ALA A 226 -6.22 19.40 14.67
N GLN A 227 -5.54 19.09 13.56
CA GLN A 227 -4.49 19.95 13.01
C GLN A 227 -5.08 21.22 12.39
N TRP A 228 -6.10 21.09 11.54
CA TRP A 228 -6.78 22.25 10.92
C TRP A 228 -7.40 23.19 11.95
N GLN A 229 -8.00 22.68 13.02
CA GLN A 229 -8.53 23.50 14.12
C GLN A 229 -7.44 24.34 14.79
N LYS A 230 -6.24 23.79 15.00
CA LYS A 230 -5.09 24.55 15.53
C LYS A 230 -4.62 25.64 14.57
N GLU A 231 -4.82 25.43 13.27
CA GLU A 231 -4.51 26.39 12.20
C GLU A 231 -5.68 27.37 11.94
N GLY A 232 -6.74 27.33 12.75
CA GLY A 232 -7.89 28.23 12.63
C GLY A 232 -8.88 27.87 11.50
N THR A 233 -8.79 26.66 10.96
CA THR A 233 -9.69 26.15 9.92
C THR A 233 -10.66 25.12 10.51
N ASP A 234 -11.95 25.46 10.54
CA ASP A 234 -13.01 24.54 10.95
C ASP A 234 -13.73 23.98 9.71
N ARG A 235 -13.12 22.96 9.11
CA ARG A 235 -13.72 22.24 7.98
C ARG A 235 -13.63 20.74 8.16
N ARG A 236 -14.54 20.04 7.50
CA ARG A 236 -14.61 18.59 7.49
C ARG A 236 -13.66 17.99 6.46
N PHE A 237 -12.97 16.91 6.82
CA PHE A 237 -12.21 16.10 5.88
C PHE A 237 -13.12 15.14 5.10
N THR A 238 -12.96 15.08 3.79
CA THR A 238 -13.67 14.18 2.87
C THR A 238 -12.73 13.60 1.81
N LEU A 239 -13.22 12.68 0.98
CA LEU A 239 -12.48 12.14 -0.16
C LEU A 239 -12.01 13.20 -1.17
N ASN A 240 -12.63 14.39 -1.19
CA ASN A 240 -12.20 15.48 -2.06
C ASN A 240 -10.86 16.10 -1.63
N ASP A 241 -10.46 15.91 -0.37
CA ASP A 241 -9.23 16.44 0.20
C ASP A 241 -7.99 15.57 -0.08
N PHE A 242 -8.22 14.40 -0.68
CA PHE A 242 -7.18 13.58 -1.28
C PHE A 242 -7.08 13.89 -2.77
N GLY A 243 -5.89 14.16 -3.29
CA GLY A 243 -5.63 14.18 -4.73
C GLY A 243 -5.76 12.78 -5.32
N PHE A 244 -5.11 11.81 -4.69
CA PHE A 244 -5.13 10.40 -5.04
C PHE A 244 -5.34 9.51 -3.81
N MET A 245 -5.85 8.31 -4.01
CA MET A 245 -6.02 7.31 -2.97
C MET A 245 -5.50 5.96 -3.44
N ILE A 246 -4.52 5.42 -2.72
CA ILE A 246 -3.93 4.11 -2.99
C ILE A 246 -4.17 3.17 -1.81
N PHE A 247 -4.25 1.89 -2.12
CA PHE A 247 -4.66 0.85 -1.19
C PHE A 247 -3.75 -0.36 -1.33
N HIS A 248 -3.57 -1.12 -0.24
CA HIS A 248 -3.21 -2.52 -0.37
C HIS A 248 -4.24 -3.21 -1.27
N SER A 249 -3.78 -3.85 -2.33
CA SER A 249 -4.62 -4.39 -3.40
C SER A 249 -4.46 -5.90 -3.50
N PRO A 250 -5.27 -6.69 -2.74
CA PRO A 250 -5.35 -8.13 -2.93
C PRO A 250 -5.89 -8.50 -4.32
N TYR A 251 -6.84 -7.68 -4.81
CA TYR A 251 -7.36 -7.72 -6.17
C TYR A 251 -8.12 -6.41 -6.44
N CYS A 252 -8.17 -6.00 -7.70
CA CYS A 252 -8.65 -4.66 -8.09
C CYS A 252 -10.11 -4.39 -7.69
N LYS A 253 -10.99 -5.40 -7.70
CA LYS A 253 -12.40 -5.24 -7.29
C LYS A 253 -12.53 -4.81 -5.84
N LEU A 254 -11.71 -5.33 -4.92
CA LEU A 254 -11.77 -4.93 -3.52
C LEU A 254 -11.44 -3.45 -3.36
N VAL A 255 -10.41 -2.96 -4.08
CA VAL A 255 -10.04 -1.54 -4.05
C VAL A 255 -11.16 -0.64 -4.58
N GLN A 256 -11.85 -1.06 -5.64
CA GLN A 256 -13.04 -0.34 -6.12
C GLN A 256 -14.12 -0.25 -5.03
N LYS A 257 -14.37 -1.34 -4.30
CA LYS A 257 -15.29 -1.37 -3.16
C LYS A 257 -14.79 -0.51 -1.99
N SER A 258 -13.48 -0.42 -1.77
CA SER A 258 -12.88 0.40 -0.72
C SER A 258 -13.12 1.89 -0.93
N VAL A 259 -13.03 2.38 -2.18
CA VAL A 259 -13.37 3.78 -2.49
C VAL A 259 -14.86 4.04 -2.24
N ALA A 260 -15.74 3.12 -2.65
CA ALA A 260 -17.17 3.20 -2.35
C ALA A 260 -17.44 3.21 -0.84
N ARG A 261 -16.68 2.40 -0.07
CA ARG A 261 -16.79 2.33 1.39
C ARG A 261 -16.39 3.63 2.08
N LEU A 262 -15.32 4.28 1.61
CA LEU A 262 -14.94 5.60 2.13
C LEU A 262 -15.98 6.67 1.80
N LEU A 263 -16.61 6.60 0.62
CA LEU A 263 -17.70 7.51 0.26
C LEU A 263 -18.92 7.31 1.17
N LEU A 264 -19.23 6.06 1.57
CA LEU A 264 -20.24 5.76 2.59
C LEU A 264 -19.86 6.37 3.96
N ASN A 265 -18.58 6.32 4.36
CA ASN A 265 -18.11 6.95 5.59
C ASN A 265 -18.25 8.49 5.58
N ASP A 266 -18.10 9.12 4.41
CA ASP A 266 -18.34 10.55 4.25
C ASP A 266 -19.84 10.86 4.30
N PHE A 267 -20.66 10.07 3.61
CA PHE A 267 -22.11 10.18 3.59
C PHE A 267 -22.76 10.06 4.98
N LEU A 268 -22.42 9.01 5.72
CA LEU A 268 -22.97 8.78 7.06
C LEU A 268 -22.43 9.76 8.10
N GLY A 269 -21.24 10.29 7.83
CA GLY A 269 -20.61 11.18 8.77
C GLY A 269 -21.25 12.57 8.80
N ASP A 270 -21.97 12.99 7.77
CA ASP A 270 -22.62 14.31 7.67
C ASP A 270 -24.12 14.17 7.41
N GLN A 271 -24.89 14.37 8.48
CA GLN A 271 -26.35 14.28 8.47
C GLN A 271 -27.02 15.41 7.66
N ASN A 272 -26.31 16.50 7.40
CA ASN A 272 -26.84 17.67 6.68
C ASN A 272 -26.41 17.72 5.21
N LEU A 273 -25.76 16.66 4.70
CA LEU A 273 -25.36 16.60 3.29
C LEU A 273 -26.57 16.78 2.36
N GLU A 274 -26.43 17.71 1.41
CA GLU A 274 -27.41 17.85 0.34
C GLU A 274 -27.41 16.58 -0.52
N THR A 275 -28.59 15.98 -0.65
CA THR A 275 -28.82 14.75 -1.43
C THR A 275 -29.67 15.03 -2.66
N ALA A 276 -30.18 16.25 -2.81
CA ALA A 276 -30.94 16.64 -4.00
C ALA A 276 -30.07 16.63 -5.27
N ASN A 277 -28.77 16.95 -5.17
CA ASN A 277 -27.83 17.07 -6.28
C ASN A 277 -26.43 16.53 -5.91
N GLY A 278 -25.62 16.22 -6.92
CA GLY A 278 -24.21 15.84 -6.74
C GLY A 278 -23.99 14.35 -6.44
N VAL A 279 -22.86 14.02 -5.80
CA VAL A 279 -22.35 12.65 -5.65
C VAL A 279 -23.26 11.77 -4.77
N PHE A 280 -24.02 12.37 -3.86
CA PHE A 280 -24.90 11.64 -2.93
C PHE A 280 -26.37 11.59 -3.39
N SER A 281 -26.66 12.00 -4.63
CA SER A 281 -28.02 11.99 -5.15
C SER A 281 -28.60 10.58 -5.26
N GLY A 282 -29.79 10.36 -4.69
CA GLY A 282 -30.47 9.07 -4.68
C GLY A 282 -29.95 8.07 -3.63
N LEU A 283 -29.20 8.53 -2.62
CA LEU A 283 -28.66 7.69 -1.54
C LEU A 283 -29.41 7.87 -0.21
N GLU A 284 -30.53 8.60 -0.19
CA GLU A 284 -31.29 8.96 1.02
C GLU A 284 -31.80 7.72 1.77
N ALA A 285 -32.12 6.66 1.04
CA ALA A 285 -32.56 5.38 1.62
C ALA A 285 -31.51 4.72 2.52
N PHE A 286 -30.24 5.14 2.44
CA PHE A 286 -29.14 4.57 3.21
C PHE A 286 -28.74 5.44 4.42
N ARG A 287 -29.50 6.48 4.79
CA ARG A 287 -29.12 7.41 5.87
C ARG A 287 -28.99 6.77 7.25
N ASP A 288 -29.81 5.76 7.52
CA ASP A 288 -29.89 5.12 8.85
C ASP A 288 -29.10 3.80 8.94
N VAL A 289 -28.37 3.42 7.88
CA VAL A 289 -27.57 2.19 7.91
C VAL A 289 -26.34 2.38 8.79
N LYS A 290 -25.92 1.30 9.44
CA LYS A 290 -24.66 1.26 10.19
C LYS A 290 -23.55 0.65 9.34
N LEU A 291 -22.32 1.11 9.56
CA LEU A 291 -21.16 0.58 8.84
C LEU A 291 -21.01 -0.92 9.11
N GLU A 292 -21.10 -1.34 10.37
CA GLU A 292 -20.93 -2.72 10.79
C GLU A 292 -21.94 -3.71 10.19
N ASP A 293 -23.12 -3.23 9.79
CA ASP A 293 -24.19 -4.04 9.22
C ASP A 293 -24.11 -4.16 7.68
N THR A 294 -23.19 -3.42 7.04
CA THR A 294 -23.21 -3.20 5.58
C THR A 294 -22.02 -3.77 4.82
N TYR A 295 -21.13 -4.54 5.46
CA TYR A 295 -19.93 -5.10 4.80
C TYR A 295 -20.25 -6.00 3.59
N PHE A 296 -21.41 -6.63 3.57
CA PHE A 296 -21.88 -7.51 2.50
C PHE A 296 -23.27 -7.13 1.99
N ASP A 297 -23.76 -5.94 2.33
CA ASP A 297 -25.02 -5.42 1.81
C ASP A 297 -24.83 -5.05 0.33
N ARG A 298 -25.53 -5.77 -0.54
CA ARG A 298 -25.38 -5.62 -2.00
C ARG A 298 -26.01 -4.34 -2.53
N ASP A 299 -27.04 -3.83 -1.86
CA ASP A 299 -27.73 -2.61 -2.29
C ASP A 299 -26.86 -1.39 -1.94
N VAL A 300 -26.30 -1.37 -0.73
CA VAL A 300 -25.30 -0.37 -0.32
C VAL A 300 -24.07 -0.45 -1.23
N GLU A 301 -23.50 -1.64 -1.44
CA GLU A 301 -22.33 -1.81 -2.32
C GLU A 301 -22.61 -1.25 -3.71
N LYS A 302 -23.71 -1.65 -4.35
CA LYS A 302 -24.05 -1.23 -5.71
C LYS A 302 -24.29 0.28 -5.80
N ALA A 303 -25.01 0.85 -4.84
CA ALA A 303 -25.32 2.27 -4.82
C ALA A 303 -24.04 3.12 -4.67
N PHE A 304 -23.17 2.78 -3.71
CA PHE A 304 -21.95 3.54 -3.46
C PHE A 304 -20.85 3.26 -4.49
N MET A 305 -20.79 2.07 -5.10
CA MET A 305 -19.91 1.83 -6.25
C MET A 305 -20.33 2.67 -7.46
N LYS A 306 -21.64 2.86 -7.70
CA LYS A 306 -22.13 3.75 -8.75
C LYS A 306 -21.80 5.21 -8.43
N ALA A 307 -22.11 5.67 -7.22
CA ALA A 307 -21.87 7.05 -6.79
C ALA A 307 -20.37 7.42 -6.80
N SER A 308 -19.49 6.50 -6.42
CA SER A 308 -18.04 6.72 -6.36
C SER A 308 -17.31 6.45 -7.67
N ALA A 309 -18.00 6.06 -8.76
CA ALA A 309 -17.34 5.62 -10.00
C ALA A 309 -16.36 6.66 -10.57
N GLU A 310 -16.76 7.93 -10.60
CA GLU A 310 -15.90 9.01 -11.12
C GLU A 310 -14.72 9.32 -10.17
N LEU A 311 -14.97 9.29 -8.85
CA LEU A 311 -13.90 9.42 -7.86
C LEU A 311 -12.88 8.30 -7.99
N PHE A 312 -13.34 7.05 -8.15
CA PHE A 312 -12.47 5.90 -8.37
C PHE A 312 -11.65 6.06 -9.65
N ASN A 313 -12.28 6.42 -10.77
CA ASN A 313 -11.60 6.61 -12.05
C ASN A 313 -10.49 7.67 -11.96
N ARG A 314 -10.77 8.79 -11.30
CA ARG A 314 -9.81 9.91 -11.19
C ARG A 314 -8.73 9.70 -10.14
N LYS A 315 -9.08 9.17 -8.98
CA LYS A 315 -8.20 9.19 -7.78
C LYS A 315 -7.50 7.86 -7.51
N THR A 316 -7.97 6.74 -8.09
CA THR A 316 -7.49 5.40 -7.69
C THR A 316 -7.22 4.47 -8.87
N LYS A 317 -8.00 4.50 -9.96
CA LYS A 317 -7.88 3.51 -11.04
C LYS A 317 -6.46 3.39 -11.61
N ALA A 318 -5.78 4.52 -11.83
CA ALA A 318 -4.41 4.51 -12.32
C ALA A 318 -3.45 3.78 -11.37
N SER A 319 -3.66 3.83 -10.05
CA SER A 319 -2.82 3.12 -9.09
C SER A 319 -2.93 1.61 -9.20
N LEU A 320 -3.89 1.07 -9.95
CA LEU A 320 -4.12 -0.38 -10.05
C LEU A 320 -3.38 -1.05 -11.22
N LEU A 321 -2.59 -0.31 -12.00
CA LEU A 321 -1.88 -0.86 -13.18
C LEU A 321 -1.09 -2.14 -12.83
N ILE A 322 -0.17 -2.06 -11.87
CA ILE A 322 0.65 -3.21 -11.48
C ILE A 322 -0.20 -4.29 -10.82
N SER A 323 -1.14 -3.93 -9.95
CA SER A 323 -2.02 -4.92 -9.29
C SER A 323 -2.83 -5.73 -10.32
N ASN A 324 -3.40 -5.09 -11.33
CA ASN A 324 -4.17 -5.73 -12.40
C ASN A 324 -3.29 -6.62 -13.30
N GLN A 325 -2.03 -6.23 -13.54
CA GLN A 325 -1.11 -6.92 -14.46
C GLN A 325 -0.13 -7.89 -13.77
N ASN A 326 -0.04 -7.90 -12.45
CA ASN A 326 0.92 -8.72 -11.70
C ASN A 326 0.29 -9.49 -10.53
N GLY A 327 -0.91 -9.12 -10.07
CA GLY A 327 -1.55 -9.77 -8.94
C GLY A 327 -1.22 -9.14 -7.59
N ASN A 328 -1.53 -9.87 -6.51
CA ASN A 328 -1.24 -9.47 -5.15
C ASN A 328 0.22 -9.74 -4.82
N MET A 329 0.97 -8.70 -4.48
CA MET A 329 2.35 -8.86 -4.03
C MET A 329 2.48 -8.80 -2.51
N TYR A 330 1.41 -8.99 -1.73
CA TYR A 330 1.41 -8.83 -0.27
C TYR A 330 2.01 -7.49 0.19
N THR A 331 3.10 -7.47 0.96
CA THR A 331 3.65 -6.26 1.58
C THR A 331 4.02 -5.17 0.57
N PRO A 332 4.62 -5.46 -0.60
CA PRO A 332 4.84 -4.45 -1.64
C PRO A 332 3.58 -4.02 -2.41
N SER A 333 2.40 -4.62 -2.24
CA SER A 333 1.22 -4.35 -3.07
C SER A 333 0.80 -2.86 -3.05
N VAL A 334 0.74 -2.22 -1.87
CA VAL A 334 0.38 -0.80 -1.78
C VAL A 334 1.44 0.11 -2.39
N TYR A 335 2.72 -0.26 -2.29
CA TYR A 335 3.82 0.50 -2.89
C TYR A 335 3.95 0.26 -4.40
N GLY A 336 3.52 -0.90 -4.90
CA GLY A 336 3.28 -1.13 -6.33
C GLY A 336 2.14 -0.27 -6.87
N CYS A 337 1.12 0.01 -6.03
CA CYS A 337 0.09 0.98 -6.38
C CYS A 337 0.62 2.41 -6.42
N LEU A 338 1.53 2.79 -5.50
CA LEU A 338 2.25 4.06 -5.56
C LEU A 338 3.09 4.15 -6.85
N ALA A 339 3.87 3.12 -7.17
CA ALA A 339 4.67 3.07 -8.40
C ALA A 339 3.80 3.20 -9.66
N SER A 340 2.64 2.54 -9.68
CA SER A 340 1.67 2.64 -10.78
C SER A 340 1.17 4.07 -10.97
N LEU A 341 0.89 4.79 -9.88
CA LEU A 341 0.49 6.18 -9.92
C LEU A 341 1.61 7.07 -10.47
N LEU A 342 2.83 6.95 -9.91
CA LEU A 342 3.99 7.74 -10.34
C LEU A 342 4.37 7.50 -11.81
N ALA A 343 4.16 6.29 -12.33
CA ALA A 343 4.44 5.96 -13.72
C ALA A 343 3.47 6.57 -14.74
N GLN A 344 2.28 7.03 -14.31
CA GLN A 344 1.20 7.47 -15.19
C GLN A 344 0.86 8.97 -15.10
N TYR A 345 1.42 9.69 -14.12
CA TYR A 345 1.21 11.11 -13.95
C TYR A 345 2.52 11.88 -14.03
N SER A 346 2.47 13.02 -14.70
CA SER A 346 3.58 13.97 -14.76
C SER A 346 3.82 14.63 -13.39
N PRO A 347 5.05 15.13 -13.13
CA PRO A 347 5.34 15.89 -11.92
C PRO A 347 4.37 17.06 -11.67
N GLU A 348 3.94 17.76 -12.72
CA GLU A 348 3.01 18.89 -12.63
C GLU A 348 1.62 18.46 -12.14
N GLN A 349 1.17 17.27 -12.54
CA GLN A 349 -0.11 16.71 -12.08
C GLN A 349 -0.06 16.21 -10.64
N LEU A 350 1.12 15.80 -10.16
CA LEU A 350 1.33 15.29 -8.81
C LEU A 350 1.69 16.38 -7.79
N THR A 351 2.27 17.50 -8.24
CA THR A 351 2.77 18.56 -7.37
C THR A 351 1.66 19.10 -6.45
N GLY A 352 1.91 19.07 -5.14
CA GLY A 352 0.99 19.56 -4.11
C GLY A 352 -0.22 18.67 -3.82
N GLN A 353 -0.36 17.55 -4.52
CA GLN A 353 -1.44 16.59 -4.30
C GLN A 353 -1.21 15.79 -3.01
N ARG A 354 -2.28 15.54 -2.27
CA ARG A 354 -2.25 14.61 -1.14
C ARG A 354 -2.60 13.20 -1.61
N ILE A 355 -1.71 12.25 -1.38
CA ILE A 355 -1.91 10.83 -1.70
C ILE A 355 -2.26 10.10 -0.41
N SER A 356 -3.47 9.55 -0.29
CA SER A 356 -3.83 8.66 0.81
C SER A 356 -3.23 7.27 0.57
N VAL A 357 -2.73 6.64 1.63
CA VAL A 357 -2.14 5.31 1.59
C VAL A 357 -2.79 4.44 2.66
N PHE A 358 -3.65 3.51 2.24
CA PHE A 358 -4.21 2.50 3.14
C PHE A 358 -3.43 1.19 3.04
N SER A 359 -2.65 0.88 4.07
CA SER A 359 -1.92 -0.37 4.23
C SER A 359 -2.68 -1.31 5.17
N TYR A 360 -2.85 -2.57 4.76
CA TYR A 360 -3.56 -3.60 5.52
C TYR A 360 -2.77 -4.90 5.50
N GLY A 361 -2.73 -5.59 6.64
CA GLY A 361 -2.27 -6.97 6.75
C GLY A 361 -3.17 -7.74 7.72
N SER A 362 -3.56 -8.96 7.33
CA SER A 362 -4.45 -9.82 8.11
C SER A 362 -3.88 -10.25 9.47
N GLY A 363 -4.75 -10.66 10.39
CA GLY A 363 -4.39 -10.95 11.78
C GLY A 363 -4.89 -9.98 12.87
N PHE A 364 -5.25 -8.72 12.64
CA PHE A 364 -4.89 -7.79 11.58
C PHE A 364 -4.25 -6.51 12.13
N ALA A 365 -3.46 -5.86 11.28
CA ALA A 365 -2.92 -4.52 11.49
C ALA A 365 -3.12 -3.66 10.24
N ALA A 366 -3.59 -2.44 10.43
CA ALA A 366 -3.87 -1.52 9.33
C ALA A 366 -3.49 -0.09 9.68
N THR A 367 -3.12 0.69 8.67
CA THR A 367 -2.89 2.13 8.81
C THR A 367 -3.29 2.86 7.55
N LEU A 368 -4.10 3.90 7.70
CA LEU A 368 -4.29 4.94 6.70
C LEU A 368 -3.38 6.12 7.04
N TYR A 369 -2.47 6.47 6.14
CA TYR A 369 -1.63 7.66 6.26
C TYR A 369 -1.64 8.44 4.95
N SER A 370 -0.91 9.55 4.90
CA SER A 370 -0.83 10.37 3.69
C SER A 370 0.58 10.84 3.37
N ILE A 371 0.80 11.04 2.08
CA ILE A 371 2.00 11.57 1.46
C ILE A 371 1.62 12.86 0.72
N ARG A 372 2.48 13.86 0.72
CA ARG A 372 2.29 15.13 0.02
C ARG A 372 3.48 15.49 -0.86
#